data_AF-A0A522M700-F1
#
_entry.id   AF-A0A522M700-F1
#
_cell.length_a   1.000
_cell.length_b   1.000
_cell.length_c   1.000
_cell.angle_alpha   90.00
_cell.angle_beta   90.00
_cell.angle_gamma   90.00
#
_symmetry.space_group_name_H-M   'P 1'
#
loop_
_entity.id
_entity.type
_entity.pdbx_description
1 polymer ?
#
loop_
_entity_poly.entity_id
_entity_poly.type
_entity_poly.pdbx_seq_one_letter_code
_entity_poly.pdbx_strand_id
1 'polypeptide(L)'
;MSCTWKCAPTAIRSSPASRRSWTPKAASRSSARSTRARSKPRTRLAVMRLDRRALLAGALFVFGLPLALANPQHKDVLVAVPRDAKTPAGAPTEFVQVRHALDGDSLLLVDGRQVRLIGVNTPEIHPSADKTKRVAPQPLAREAARFTGARVDGQRVSLHFEAERTDRHKRLLAHVALSDGTHLEEALLREGLGWMVAIPPNVEALPRLQAAEDEARRAKRGVWGREEYRPVAAERLTTKDAGFLFVTGTVRGVRQSSYAYYFELAPRVSLLVPREEWNHYFANQYARPQAFVGRQLTARGWASARDNTLRVRVAHPAMLTLSE
;
A
#
# COMPACT_ATOMS: atom_id res chain seq x y z
N MET A 1 19.98 -61.10 0.94
CA MET A 1 19.82 -62.08 2.04
C MET A 1 19.05 -61.40 3.15
N SER A 2 17.88 -61.94 3.44
CA SER A 2 16.82 -61.40 4.27
C SER A 2 16.95 -61.92 5.70
N CYS A 3 16.82 -61.02 6.68
CA CYS A 3 16.37 -61.22 8.07
C CYS A 3 16.59 -59.86 8.76
N THR A 4 15.64 -59.24 9.46
CA THR A 4 15.19 -59.68 10.78
C THR A 4 13.91 -58.96 11.27
N TRP A 5 12.99 -59.78 11.80
CA TRP A 5 12.15 -59.64 13.01
C TRP A 5 11.03 -58.57 13.14
N LYS A 6 9.81 -59.11 13.21
CA LYS A 6 8.63 -58.54 13.90
C LYS A 6 8.67 -58.88 15.40
N CYS A 7 8.25 -57.94 16.25
CA CYS A 7 7.47 -58.22 17.48
C CYS A 7 6.74 -56.94 17.95
N ALA A 8 5.45 -57.08 18.21
CA ALA A 8 4.55 -56.19 18.96
C ALA A 8 3.89 -57.08 20.04
N PRO A 9 2.94 -56.62 20.89
CA PRO A 9 2.69 -55.31 21.53
C PRO A 9 2.61 -55.45 23.07
N THR A 10 2.50 -54.35 23.82
CA THR A 10 1.88 -54.40 25.17
C THR A 10 1.08 -53.14 25.46
N ALA A 11 -0.23 -53.30 25.63
CA ALA A 11 -1.15 -52.31 26.13
C ALA A 11 -1.38 -52.53 27.63
N ILE A 12 -1.39 -51.46 28.43
CA ILE A 12 -1.98 -51.46 29.77
C ILE A 12 -2.82 -50.18 29.95
N ARG A 13 -4.14 -50.41 30.06
CA ARG A 13 -5.23 -49.63 30.70
C ARG A 13 -4.82 -49.17 32.11
N SER A 14 -5.35 -48.16 32.81
CA SER A 14 -6.55 -47.33 32.69
C SER A 14 -6.63 -46.41 33.93
N SER A 15 -7.31 -45.26 33.76
CA SER A 15 -8.29 -44.67 34.70
C SER A 15 -7.90 -43.65 35.79
N PRO A 16 -8.87 -42.77 36.17
CA PRO A 16 -8.69 -41.33 36.38
C PRO A 16 -9.05 -40.83 37.79
N ALA A 17 -8.70 -39.58 38.10
CA ALA A 17 -9.24 -38.70 39.16
C ALA A 17 -8.31 -37.46 39.23
N SER A 18 -8.70 -36.22 39.55
CA SER A 18 -9.94 -35.63 40.05
C SER A 18 -9.87 -34.11 39.93
N ARG A 19 -11.04 -33.50 39.79
CA ARG A 19 -11.46 -32.14 40.17
C ARG A 19 -10.52 -31.35 41.09
N ARG A 20 -10.37 -30.04 40.80
CA ARG A 20 -10.72 -28.98 41.77
C ARG A 20 -10.94 -27.63 41.08
N SER A 21 -12.21 -27.25 41.08
CA SER A 21 -12.76 -25.91 40.97
C SER A 21 -12.27 -25.00 42.10
N TRP A 22 -11.97 -23.73 41.78
CA TRP A 22 -11.82 -22.66 42.77
C TRP A 22 -12.71 -21.45 42.40
N THR A 23 -13.85 -21.40 43.08
CA THR A 23 -14.58 -20.20 43.52
C THR A 23 -15.15 -20.59 44.89
N PRO A 24 -15.19 -19.74 45.93
CA PRO A 24 -16.04 -18.54 45.98
C PRO A 24 -15.34 -17.40 46.79
N LYS A 25 -15.88 -16.21 47.09
CA LYS A 25 -17.16 -15.84 47.70
C LYS A 25 -17.38 -14.32 47.57
N ALA A 26 -18.65 -13.95 47.44
CA ALA A 26 -19.17 -12.60 47.50
C ALA A 26 -19.07 -11.97 48.90
N ALA A 27 -19.05 -10.64 48.94
CA ALA A 27 -19.62 -9.86 50.04
C ALA A 27 -20.29 -8.60 49.49
N SER A 28 -21.50 -8.38 50.00
CA SER A 28 -22.51 -7.41 49.62
C SER A 28 -22.49 -6.16 50.52
N ARG A 29 -22.97 -5.01 49.98
CA ARG A 29 -24.02 -4.10 50.52
C ARG A 29 -23.71 -2.61 50.38
N SER A 30 -24.70 -1.90 49.83
CA SER A 30 -25.23 -0.54 50.10
C SER A 30 -24.25 0.64 50.12
N SER A 31 -24.55 1.85 49.61
CA SER A 31 -25.81 2.61 49.64
C SER A 31 -25.77 3.77 48.65
N ALA A 32 -26.95 4.27 48.31
CA ALA A 32 -27.19 5.45 47.49
C ALA A 32 -26.48 6.74 47.97
N ARG A 33 -26.07 7.58 47.01
CA ARG A 33 -26.30 9.03 47.09
C ARG A 33 -26.32 9.67 45.71
N SER A 34 -27.44 10.32 45.41
CA SER A 34 -27.63 11.21 44.27
C SER A 34 -26.86 12.51 44.50
N THR A 35 -26.16 13.01 43.49
CA THR A 35 -25.89 14.45 43.32
C THR A 35 -25.85 14.82 41.83
N ARG A 36 -26.97 15.40 41.38
CA ARG A 36 -27.15 16.53 40.47
C ARG A 36 -26.03 16.90 39.47
N ALA A 37 -26.48 16.90 38.22
CA ALA A 37 -26.04 17.62 37.02
C ALA A 37 -25.14 18.87 37.18
N ARG A 38 -24.17 18.99 36.27
CA ARG A 38 -23.78 20.27 35.64
C ARG A 38 -23.19 20.04 34.26
N SER A 39 -24.00 20.29 33.23
CA SER A 39 -23.59 20.52 31.85
C SER A 39 -22.87 21.86 31.71
N LYS A 40 -21.77 21.91 30.97
CA LYS A 40 -21.14 23.15 30.49
C LYS A 40 -21.06 23.18 28.95
N PRO A 41 -21.06 24.37 28.34
CA PRO A 41 -21.80 24.63 27.11
C PRO A 41 -20.98 24.45 25.83
N ARG A 42 -21.70 24.16 24.75
CA ARG A 42 -21.28 24.21 23.35
C ARG A 42 -21.04 25.66 22.92
N THR A 43 -19.81 25.99 22.55
CA THR A 43 -19.49 27.22 21.80
C THR A 43 -19.96 27.08 20.35
N ARG A 44 -20.92 27.93 19.96
CA ARG A 44 -21.31 28.14 18.56
C ARG A 44 -20.23 29.01 17.89
N LEU A 45 -19.57 28.52 16.85
CA LEU A 45 -18.86 29.39 15.91
C LEU A 45 -19.88 29.97 14.94
N ALA A 46 -19.95 31.30 14.92
CA ALA A 46 -20.76 32.08 14.00
C ALA A 46 -20.17 32.01 12.58
N VAL A 47 -21.06 31.80 11.62
CA VAL A 47 -20.81 31.95 10.19
C VAL A 47 -20.82 33.44 9.87
N MET A 48 -19.66 34.02 9.55
CA MET A 48 -19.59 35.36 8.94
C MET A 48 -19.61 35.21 7.42
N ARG A 49 -20.69 35.70 6.81
CA ARG A 49 -20.76 36.05 5.39
C ARG A 49 -20.01 37.37 5.21
N LEU A 50 -19.16 37.48 4.19
CA LEU A 50 -18.58 38.75 3.77
C LEU A 50 -19.04 39.09 2.36
N ASP A 51 -19.71 40.25 2.26
CA ASP A 51 -20.30 40.81 1.06
C ASP A 51 -19.26 41.37 0.08
N ARG A 52 -19.60 41.29 -1.21
CA ARG A 52 -18.88 41.88 -2.35
C ARG A 52 -19.41 43.28 -2.68
N ARG A 53 -18.57 44.33 -2.63
CA ARG A 53 -18.65 45.61 -3.40
C ARG A 53 -17.23 46.21 -3.46
N ALA A 54 -16.52 46.18 -4.60
CA ALA A 54 -16.46 47.19 -5.67
C ALA A 54 -15.91 48.57 -5.23
N LEU A 55 -14.79 49.02 -5.83
CA LEU A 55 -14.63 50.32 -6.51
C LEU A 55 -13.21 50.51 -7.11
N LEU A 56 -13.18 51.14 -8.29
CA LEU A 56 -12.07 51.48 -9.19
C LEU A 56 -11.61 52.93 -8.99
N ALA A 57 -10.32 53.23 -9.26
CA ALA A 57 -9.78 54.51 -9.78
C ALA A 57 -8.28 54.26 -10.14
N GLY A 58 -7.80 54.42 -11.39
CA GLY A 58 -7.32 55.67 -12.03
C GLY A 58 -5.85 55.94 -11.61
N ALA A 59 -4.85 56.28 -12.44
CA ALA A 59 -4.79 56.88 -13.77
C ALA A 59 -3.38 56.71 -14.43
N LEU A 60 -3.30 57.14 -15.70
CA LEU A 60 -2.18 57.15 -16.65
C LEU A 60 -0.96 58.00 -16.25
N PHE A 61 0.22 57.65 -16.78
CA PHE A 61 1.20 58.64 -17.28
C PHE A 61 2.07 58.07 -18.42
N VAL A 62 2.19 58.83 -19.50
CA VAL A 62 3.00 58.53 -20.70
C VAL A 62 4.08 59.61 -20.83
N PHE A 63 5.22 59.23 -21.41
CA PHE A 63 6.16 59.97 -22.28
C PHE A 63 7.61 60.08 -21.80
N GLY A 64 8.52 59.71 -22.72
CA GLY A 64 9.91 60.14 -22.71
C GLY A 64 10.88 59.20 -23.43
N LEU A 65 11.06 59.38 -24.75
CA LEU A 65 12.27 58.97 -25.49
C LEU A 65 13.25 60.16 -25.48
N PRO A 66 14.59 59.96 -25.56
CA PRO A 66 15.23 60.10 -26.88
C PRO A 66 16.48 59.22 -27.13
N LEU A 67 16.93 59.30 -28.39
CA LEU A 67 18.01 58.63 -29.12
C LEU A 67 19.41 58.57 -28.45
N ALA A 68 20.17 57.51 -28.77
CA ALA A 68 21.60 57.62 -29.09
C ALA A 68 22.10 56.43 -29.95
N LEU A 69 22.93 56.76 -30.95
CA LEU A 69 23.64 55.87 -31.87
C LEU A 69 24.71 55.02 -31.17
N ALA A 70 24.82 53.74 -31.54
CA ALA A 70 26.10 53.02 -31.55
C ALA A 70 26.01 51.76 -32.43
N ASN A 71 26.75 51.78 -33.55
CA ASN A 71 27.19 50.59 -34.26
C ASN A 71 28.37 49.98 -33.47
N PRO A 72 28.44 48.65 -33.30
CA PRO A 72 29.56 47.99 -33.97
C PRO A 72 29.19 46.64 -34.59
N GLN A 73 29.88 46.36 -35.68
CA GLN A 73 29.98 45.06 -36.31
C GLN A 73 30.52 44.02 -35.33
N HIS A 74 29.78 42.92 -35.11
CA HIS A 74 30.33 41.58 -34.91
C HIS A 74 29.25 40.59 -35.38
N LYS A 75 29.47 39.96 -36.55
CA LYS A 75 28.66 38.85 -37.03
C LYS A 75 29.11 37.60 -36.29
N ASP A 76 28.56 37.36 -35.11
CA ASP A 76 28.60 36.04 -34.51
C ASP A 76 27.61 35.15 -35.27
N VAL A 77 28.17 34.11 -35.89
CA VAL A 77 27.43 33.04 -36.55
C VAL A 77 26.63 32.31 -35.46
N LEU A 78 25.36 32.70 -35.31
CA LEU A 78 24.37 31.91 -34.59
C LEU A 78 24.15 30.62 -35.39
N VAL A 79 24.87 29.57 -35.02
CA VAL A 79 24.45 28.21 -35.33
C VAL A 79 23.11 28.03 -34.63
N ALA A 80 22.03 28.05 -35.40
CA ALA A 80 20.71 27.67 -34.95
C ALA A 80 20.77 26.20 -34.53
N VAL A 81 20.97 25.96 -33.23
CA VAL A 81 20.70 24.65 -32.63
C VAL A 81 19.19 24.43 -32.78
N PRO A 82 18.73 23.38 -33.48
CA PRO A 82 17.31 23.13 -33.61
C PRO A 82 16.71 22.97 -32.20
N ARG A 83 15.78 23.85 -31.86
CA ARG A 83 14.95 23.77 -30.64
C ARG A 83 13.86 22.72 -30.85
N ASP A 84 14.24 21.49 -31.15
CA ASP A 84 13.36 20.34 -31.21
C ASP A 84 14.09 19.10 -30.69
N ALA A 85 14.55 19.19 -29.44
CA ALA A 85 14.75 18.02 -28.61
C ALA A 85 13.77 18.12 -27.44
N LYS A 86 12.63 17.45 -27.60
CA LYS A 86 11.72 17.11 -26.51
C LYS A 86 12.53 16.31 -25.49
N THR A 87 13.01 16.97 -24.44
CA THR A 87 13.64 16.31 -23.29
C THR A 87 12.71 15.20 -22.81
N PRO A 88 13.15 13.92 -22.73
CA PRO A 88 12.33 12.89 -22.11
C PRO A 88 12.04 13.32 -20.67
N ALA A 89 10.81 13.15 -20.20
CA ALA A 89 10.41 13.44 -18.83
C ALA A 89 11.22 12.58 -17.84
N GLY A 90 12.39 13.07 -17.44
CA GLY A 90 13.24 12.50 -16.40
C GLY A 90 12.88 13.12 -15.06
N ALA A 91 12.12 12.39 -14.25
CA ALA A 91 11.98 12.69 -12.83
C ALA A 91 13.38 12.65 -12.16
N PRO A 92 13.60 13.40 -11.06
CA PRO A 92 14.93 13.55 -10.49
C PRO A 92 15.51 12.22 -10.03
N THR A 93 16.57 11.80 -10.72
CA THR A 93 17.38 10.64 -10.36
C THR A 93 18.38 11.04 -9.27
N GLU A 94 18.29 10.42 -8.10
CA GLU A 94 19.31 10.54 -7.05
C GLU A 94 20.19 9.29 -7.02
N PHE A 95 21.50 9.43 -7.19
CA PHE A 95 22.42 8.31 -7.02
C PHE A 95 22.80 8.14 -5.56
N VAL A 96 22.60 6.95 -5.01
CA VAL A 96 22.84 6.65 -3.59
C VAL A 96 23.64 5.37 -3.41
N GLN A 97 24.29 5.26 -2.25
CA GLN A 97 24.98 4.05 -1.83
C GLN A 97 24.09 3.25 -0.88
N VAL A 98 23.81 2.00 -1.23
CA VAL A 98 23.03 1.10 -0.38
C VAL A 98 23.95 0.45 0.66
N ARG A 99 23.53 0.48 1.92
CA ARG A 99 24.21 -0.22 3.01
C ARG A 99 23.82 -1.69 3.01
N HIS A 100 22.52 -1.98 3.10
CA HIS A 100 21.98 -3.34 2.94
C HIS A 100 20.45 -3.33 2.73
N ALA A 101 19.91 -4.43 2.23
CA ALA A 101 18.48 -4.73 2.20
C ALA A 101 17.94 -5.06 3.61
N LEU A 102 16.85 -4.39 4.03
CA LEU A 102 16.17 -4.64 5.30
C LEU A 102 15.19 -5.82 5.18
N ASP A 103 14.48 -5.87 4.06
CA ASP A 103 13.58 -6.95 3.64
C ASP A 103 13.53 -6.99 2.10
N GLY A 104 12.49 -7.59 1.50
CA GLY A 104 12.41 -7.70 0.06
C GLY A 104 12.20 -6.37 -0.67
N ASP A 105 11.56 -5.38 -0.05
CA ASP A 105 11.16 -4.11 -0.69
C ASP A 105 11.58 -2.86 0.10
N SER A 106 12.45 -3.02 1.09
CA SER A 106 12.99 -1.93 1.91
C SER A 106 14.50 -1.98 1.98
N LEU A 107 15.15 -0.84 1.73
CA LEU A 107 16.60 -0.68 1.74
C LEU A 107 17.05 0.30 2.83
N LEU A 108 18.23 0.09 3.38
CA LEU A 108 18.94 1.06 4.21
C LEU A 108 20.11 1.65 3.42
N LEU A 109 20.17 2.96 3.31
CA LEU A 109 21.26 3.69 2.66
C LEU A 109 22.42 3.93 3.63
N VAL A 110 23.61 4.20 3.09
CA VAL A 110 24.81 4.48 3.90
C VAL A 110 24.65 5.74 4.74
N ASP A 111 23.89 6.73 4.27
CA ASP A 111 23.56 7.96 5.00
C ASP A 111 22.46 7.79 6.08
N GLY A 112 21.93 6.57 6.24
CA GLY A 112 20.92 6.24 7.24
C GLY A 112 19.47 6.43 6.80
N ARG A 113 19.21 7.01 5.62
CA ARG A 113 17.85 7.05 5.05
C ARG A 113 17.39 5.64 4.69
N GLN A 114 16.09 5.41 4.79
CA GLN A 114 15.46 4.16 4.35
C GLN A 114 14.67 4.41 3.07
N VAL A 115 14.70 3.46 2.14
CA VAL A 115 13.93 3.48 0.89
C VAL A 115 12.91 2.36 0.94
N ARG A 116 11.64 2.66 0.65
CA ARG A 116 10.58 1.69 0.36
C ARG A 116 10.32 1.72 -1.13
N LEU A 117 10.42 0.56 -1.78
CA LEU A 117 10.17 0.44 -3.20
C LEU A 117 8.70 0.76 -3.52
N ILE A 118 8.48 1.53 -4.59
CA ILE A 118 7.15 1.87 -5.08
C ILE A 118 6.57 0.67 -5.84
N GLY A 119 5.28 0.39 -5.66
CA GLY A 119 4.57 -0.52 -6.55
C GLY A 119 4.73 -2.02 -6.24
N VAL A 120 5.53 -2.38 -5.24
CA VAL A 120 5.77 -3.78 -4.82
C VAL A 120 5.53 -3.97 -3.31
N ASN A 121 4.97 -5.13 -2.96
CA ASN A 121 4.89 -5.62 -1.60
C ASN A 121 5.47 -7.02 -1.53
N THR A 122 6.44 -7.25 -0.66
CA THR A 122 7.07 -8.56 -0.46
C THR A 122 6.55 -9.24 0.81
N PRO A 123 6.69 -10.57 0.94
CA PRO A 123 6.39 -11.23 2.20
C PRO A 123 7.26 -10.69 3.35
N GLU A 124 6.63 -10.43 4.49
CA GLU A 124 7.24 -9.75 5.63
C GLU A 124 8.14 -10.67 6.46
N ILE A 125 9.37 -10.23 6.76
CA ILE A 125 10.26 -10.93 7.70
C ILE A 125 9.73 -10.82 9.13
N HIS A 126 9.14 -9.68 9.47
CA HIS A 126 8.60 -9.36 10.78
C HIS A 126 7.13 -8.96 10.66
N PRO A 127 6.20 -9.92 10.48
CA PRO A 127 4.81 -9.61 10.19
C PRO A 127 4.03 -9.00 11.36
N SER A 128 4.63 -8.91 12.56
CA SER A 128 3.99 -8.27 13.72
C SER A 128 4.39 -6.81 13.83
N ALA A 129 3.40 -5.93 13.96
CA ALA A 129 3.63 -4.54 14.35
C ALA A 129 4.21 -4.43 15.78
N ASP A 130 3.96 -5.43 16.63
CA ASP A 130 4.52 -5.53 17.97
C ASP A 130 5.87 -6.26 17.90
N LYS A 131 6.96 -5.49 17.92
CA LYS A 131 8.33 -6.02 17.86
C LYS A 131 8.69 -6.91 19.06
N THR A 132 7.91 -6.89 20.14
CA THR A 132 8.11 -7.79 21.28
C THR A 132 7.58 -9.19 21.02
N LYS A 133 6.68 -9.35 20.05
CA LYS A 133 6.13 -10.64 19.63
C LYS A 133 6.99 -11.26 18.54
N ARG A 134 7.61 -12.40 18.86
CA ARG A 134 8.28 -13.23 17.86
C ARG A 134 7.24 -13.99 17.05
N VAL A 135 6.93 -13.45 15.87
CA VAL A 135 6.16 -14.16 14.84
C VAL A 135 7.13 -14.67 13.78
N ALA A 136 6.89 -15.88 13.27
CA ALA A 136 7.70 -16.44 12.19
C ALA A 136 7.62 -15.55 10.94
N PRO A 137 8.71 -15.42 10.17
CA PRO A 137 8.67 -14.76 8.86
C PRO A 137 7.61 -15.37 7.97
N GLN A 138 7.00 -14.55 7.11
CA GLN A 138 6.11 -15.06 6.09
C GLN A 138 6.89 -15.96 5.12
N PRO A 139 6.23 -16.96 4.50
CA PRO A 139 6.88 -17.77 3.47
C PRO A 139 7.55 -16.91 2.38
N LEU A 140 8.72 -17.31 1.90
CA LEU A 140 9.53 -16.53 0.92
C LEU A 140 10.07 -15.17 1.39
N ALA A 141 9.75 -14.68 2.60
CA ALA A 141 10.24 -13.37 3.07
C ALA A 141 11.78 -13.26 3.08
N ARG A 142 12.45 -14.31 3.58
CA ARG A 142 13.92 -14.37 3.57
C ARG A 142 14.50 -14.51 2.17
N GLU A 143 13.75 -15.11 1.25
CA GLU A 143 14.17 -15.29 -0.13
C GLU A 143 14.11 -13.96 -0.90
N ALA A 144 13.02 -13.21 -0.74
CA ALA A 144 12.89 -11.86 -1.25
C ALA A 144 14.01 -10.94 -0.74
N ALA A 145 14.29 -10.96 0.57
CA ALA A 145 15.37 -10.15 1.14
C ALA A 145 16.77 -10.55 0.64
N ARG A 146 17.06 -11.86 0.50
CA ARG A 146 18.33 -12.33 -0.10
C ARG A 146 18.44 -11.93 -1.57
N PHE A 147 17.35 -12.04 -2.32
CA PHE A 147 17.31 -11.66 -3.74
C PHE A 147 17.62 -10.17 -3.92
N THR A 148 17.02 -9.33 -3.08
CA THR A 148 17.27 -7.90 -3.06
C THR A 148 18.71 -7.63 -2.65
N GLY A 149 19.16 -8.16 -1.51
CA GLY A 149 20.51 -7.93 -0.99
C GLY A 149 21.61 -8.33 -1.97
N ALA A 150 21.46 -9.48 -2.65
CA ALA A 150 22.42 -9.92 -3.67
C ALA A 150 22.58 -8.94 -4.85
N ARG A 151 21.63 -8.04 -5.08
CA ARG A 151 21.66 -7.04 -6.17
C ARG A 151 22.08 -5.65 -5.71
N VAL A 152 21.86 -5.30 -4.44
CA VAL A 152 22.03 -3.92 -3.98
C VAL A 152 22.99 -3.75 -2.82
N ASP A 153 23.30 -4.78 -2.04
CA ASP A 153 24.14 -4.61 -0.85
C ASP A 153 25.54 -4.12 -1.23
N GLY A 154 25.95 -2.99 -0.65
CA GLY A 154 27.23 -2.35 -0.97
C GLY A 154 27.31 -1.79 -2.39
N GLN A 155 26.20 -1.73 -3.14
CA GLN A 155 26.16 -1.20 -4.51
C GLN A 155 25.65 0.23 -4.54
N ARG A 156 26.03 0.93 -5.61
CA ARG A 156 25.46 2.24 -5.97
C ARG A 156 24.25 2.03 -6.87
N VAL A 157 23.13 2.66 -6.52
CA VAL A 157 21.87 2.56 -7.26
C VAL A 157 21.34 3.95 -7.58
N SER A 158 20.36 4.01 -8.48
CA SER A 158 19.65 5.24 -8.81
C SER A 158 18.21 5.19 -8.29
N LEU A 159 17.81 6.23 -7.55
CA LEU A 159 16.45 6.41 -7.04
C LEU A 159 15.66 7.29 -8.00
N HIS A 160 14.49 6.82 -8.43
CA HIS A 160 13.56 7.57 -9.27
C HIS A 160 12.28 7.82 -8.48
N PHE A 161 11.96 9.09 -8.26
CA PHE A 161 10.82 9.50 -7.45
C PHE A 161 9.57 9.77 -8.30
N GLU A 162 8.40 9.51 -7.73
CA GLU A 162 7.11 9.96 -8.28
C GLU A 162 6.57 11.16 -7.46
N ALA A 163 5.25 11.41 -7.53
CA ALA A 163 4.58 12.55 -6.90
C ALA A 163 4.81 12.63 -5.38
N GLU A 164 4.66 11.52 -4.66
CA GLU A 164 4.96 11.45 -3.23
C GLU A 164 6.35 10.83 -2.99
N ARG A 165 7.23 11.57 -2.32
CA ARG A 165 8.61 11.12 -2.07
C ARG A 165 8.83 10.43 -0.74
N THR A 166 7.91 10.56 0.21
CA THR A 166 8.09 10.01 1.55
C THR A 166 6.80 9.46 2.11
N ASP A 167 6.86 8.31 2.78
CA ASP A 167 5.72 7.77 3.50
C ASP A 167 5.57 8.37 4.92
N ARG A 168 4.51 7.95 5.61
CA ARG A 168 4.23 8.33 7.02
C ARG A 168 5.32 7.90 8.01
N HIS A 169 6.16 6.92 7.63
CA HIS A 169 7.29 6.42 8.41
C HIS A 169 8.60 7.15 8.07
N LYS A 170 8.54 8.20 7.23
CA LYS A 170 9.68 9.00 6.78
C LYS A 170 10.68 8.19 5.94
N ARG A 171 10.25 7.06 5.36
CA ARG A 171 11.04 6.35 4.33
C ARG A 171 10.87 7.08 3.02
N LEU A 172 11.94 7.14 2.22
CA LEU A 172 11.87 7.56 0.83
C LEU A 172 11.03 6.55 0.04
N LEU A 173 10.17 7.04 -0.85
CA LEU A 173 9.42 6.24 -1.82
C LEU A 173 10.08 6.43 -3.18
N ALA A 174 10.68 5.38 -3.73
CA ALA A 174 11.35 5.46 -5.02
C ALA A 174 11.27 4.14 -5.78
N HIS A 175 11.41 4.22 -7.10
CA HIS A 175 11.87 3.10 -7.92
C HIS A 175 13.38 3.02 -7.86
N VAL A 176 13.92 1.81 -7.73
CA VAL A 176 15.37 1.58 -7.67
C VAL A 176 15.84 0.94 -8.96
N ALA A 177 16.68 1.65 -9.72
CA ALA A 177 17.35 1.11 -10.89
C ALA A 177 18.82 0.79 -10.58
N LEU A 178 19.22 -0.43 -10.96
CA LEU A 178 20.57 -0.98 -10.87
C LEU A 178 21.48 -0.38 -11.95
N SER A 179 22.78 -0.65 -11.87
CA SER A 179 23.78 -0.15 -12.82
C SER A 179 23.57 -0.64 -14.25
N ASP A 180 22.93 -1.80 -14.43
CA ASP A 180 22.57 -2.38 -15.73
C ASP A 180 21.24 -1.85 -16.30
N GLY A 181 20.59 -0.91 -15.59
CA GLY A 181 19.29 -0.34 -15.98
C GLY A 181 18.08 -1.18 -15.52
N THR A 182 18.28 -2.33 -14.89
CA THR A 182 17.18 -3.14 -14.36
C THR A 182 16.51 -2.45 -13.17
N HIS A 183 15.17 -2.40 -13.17
CA HIS A 183 14.41 -1.97 -12.00
C HIS A 183 14.22 -3.11 -11.00
N LEU A 184 14.58 -2.88 -9.74
CA LEU A 184 14.57 -3.88 -8.69
C LEU A 184 13.17 -4.46 -8.42
N GLU A 185 12.14 -3.61 -8.46
CA GLU A 185 10.73 -4.01 -8.24
C GLU A 185 10.27 -4.99 -9.31
N GLU A 186 10.65 -4.72 -10.56
CA GLU A 186 10.32 -5.58 -11.69
C GLU A 186 11.01 -6.93 -11.59
N ALA A 187 12.29 -6.93 -11.19
CA ALA A 187 13.04 -8.16 -10.95
C ALA A 187 12.41 -9.00 -9.84
N LEU A 188 12.01 -8.38 -8.73
CA LEU A 188 11.29 -9.06 -7.63
C LEU A 188 9.97 -9.68 -8.09
N LEU A 189 9.18 -8.92 -8.85
CA LEU A 189 7.88 -9.38 -9.35
C LEU A 189 8.02 -10.51 -10.37
N ARG A 190 9.00 -10.44 -11.27
CA ARG A 190 9.27 -11.47 -12.27
C ARG A 190 9.68 -12.81 -11.65
N GLU A 191 10.39 -12.79 -10.53
CA GLU A 191 10.69 -14.00 -9.74
C GLU A 191 9.53 -14.46 -8.85
N GLY A 192 8.43 -13.71 -8.80
CA GLY A 192 7.31 -14.01 -7.91
C GLY A 192 7.66 -13.84 -6.43
N LEU A 193 8.59 -12.96 -6.09
CA LEU A 193 9.02 -12.69 -4.71
C LEU A 193 8.23 -11.57 -4.02
N GLY A 194 7.14 -11.12 -4.67
CA GLY A 194 6.21 -10.14 -4.14
C GLY A 194 4.97 -10.02 -5.01
N TRP A 195 4.10 -9.10 -4.61
CA TRP A 195 2.90 -8.72 -5.32
C TRP A 195 3.04 -7.27 -5.79
N MET A 196 2.56 -6.99 -6.99
CA MET A 196 2.34 -5.63 -7.41
C MET A 196 1.28 -5.02 -6.48
N VAL A 197 1.52 -3.78 -6.05
CA VAL A 197 0.54 -3.00 -5.30
C VAL A 197 0.43 -1.61 -5.89
N ALA A 198 -0.80 -1.10 -5.99
CA ALA A 198 -1.04 0.26 -6.46
C ALA A 198 -1.35 1.16 -5.25
N ILE A 199 -0.44 2.10 -4.98
CA ILE A 199 -0.56 3.07 -3.88
C ILE A 199 -0.55 4.47 -4.50
N PRO A 200 -1.73 5.06 -4.78
CA PRO A 200 -1.84 6.45 -5.22
C PRO A 200 -1.14 7.45 -4.30
N PRO A 201 -0.61 8.56 -4.84
CA PRO A 201 -0.59 8.92 -6.26
C PRO A 201 0.54 8.26 -7.07
N ASN A 202 1.39 7.45 -6.44
CA ASN A 202 2.56 6.86 -7.09
C ASN A 202 2.19 5.58 -7.86
N VAL A 203 1.65 5.75 -9.06
CA VAL A 203 1.12 4.67 -9.89
C VAL A 203 1.64 4.67 -11.33
N GLU A 204 2.65 5.50 -11.65
CA GLU A 204 3.14 5.66 -13.02
C GLU A 204 3.72 4.35 -13.59
N ALA A 205 4.42 3.56 -12.77
CA ALA A 205 5.05 2.31 -13.21
C ALA A 205 4.10 1.09 -13.28
N LEU A 206 2.82 1.22 -12.93
CA LEU A 206 1.92 0.08 -12.78
C LEU A 206 1.84 -0.84 -14.01
N PRO A 207 1.76 -0.35 -15.27
CA PRO A 207 1.69 -1.24 -16.43
C PRO A 207 2.92 -2.16 -16.53
N ARG A 208 4.12 -1.62 -16.28
CA ARG A 208 5.38 -2.35 -16.31
C ARG A 208 5.44 -3.41 -15.20
N LEU A 209 5.05 -3.03 -13.98
CA LEU A 209 5.02 -3.93 -12.83
C LEU A 209 3.97 -5.04 -12.97
N GLN A 210 2.79 -4.72 -13.53
CA GLN A 210 1.75 -5.73 -13.80
C GLN A 210 2.24 -6.77 -14.81
N ALA A 211 2.93 -6.34 -15.88
CA ALA A 211 3.47 -7.28 -16.88
C ALA A 211 4.47 -8.28 -16.26
N ALA A 212 5.36 -7.82 -15.38
CA ALA A 212 6.30 -8.67 -14.66
C ALA A 212 5.59 -9.64 -13.70
N GLU A 213 4.59 -9.16 -12.96
CA GLU A 213 3.78 -10.01 -12.09
C GLU A 213 3.00 -11.08 -12.88
N ASP A 214 2.42 -10.72 -14.03
CA ASP A 214 1.65 -11.65 -14.86
C ASP A 214 2.52 -12.78 -15.41
N GLU A 215 3.78 -12.49 -15.74
CA GLU A 215 4.77 -13.51 -16.10
C GLU A 215 4.97 -14.52 -14.97
N ALA A 216 5.25 -14.03 -13.76
CA ALA A 216 5.44 -14.87 -12.59
C ALA A 216 4.17 -15.67 -12.24
N ARG A 217 2.99 -15.05 -12.37
CA ARG A 217 1.70 -15.70 -12.13
C ARG A 217 1.45 -16.84 -13.12
N ARG A 218 1.64 -16.62 -14.42
CA ARG A 218 1.49 -17.68 -15.45
C ARG A 218 2.46 -18.83 -15.22
N ALA A 219 3.69 -18.52 -14.82
CA ALA A 219 4.72 -19.51 -14.50
C ALA A 219 4.58 -20.13 -13.09
N LYS A 220 3.59 -19.71 -12.29
CA LYS A 220 3.38 -20.14 -10.89
C LYS A 220 4.65 -19.99 -10.02
N ARG A 221 5.46 -18.95 -10.27
CA ARG A 221 6.71 -18.68 -9.53
C ARG A 221 6.42 -18.10 -8.15
N GLY A 222 7.28 -18.43 -7.20
CA GLY A 222 7.29 -17.83 -5.86
C GLY A 222 5.91 -17.82 -5.21
N VAL A 223 5.42 -16.63 -4.83
CA VAL A 223 4.14 -16.44 -4.12
C VAL A 223 2.95 -16.99 -4.91
N TRP A 224 3.02 -17.07 -6.24
CA TRP A 224 1.93 -17.56 -7.09
C TRP A 224 1.79 -19.09 -7.12
N GLY A 225 2.81 -19.82 -6.66
CA GLY A 225 2.79 -21.28 -6.53
C GLY A 225 2.36 -21.78 -5.14
N ARG A 226 2.09 -20.87 -4.19
CA ARG A 226 1.89 -21.19 -2.77
C ARG A 226 0.43 -21.17 -2.36
N GLU A 227 0.02 -22.16 -1.58
CA GLU A 227 -1.34 -22.26 -1.05
C GLU A 227 -1.64 -21.11 -0.06
N GLU A 228 -0.64 -20.73 0.72
CA GLU A 228 -0.74 -19.71 1.78
C GLU A 228 -1.11 -18.32 1.25
N TYR A 229 -0.92 -18.09 -0.06
CA TYR A 229 -1.17 -16.80 -0.72
C TYR A 229 -2.36 -16.82 -1.69
N ARG A 230 -3.12 -17.92 -1.72
CA ARG A 230 -4.33 -17.96 -2.54
C ARG A 230 -5.40 -17.00 -2.01
N PRO A 231 -6.26 -16.47 -2.90
CA PRO A 231 -7.42 -15.70 -2.48
C PRO A 231 -8.29 -16.44 -1.46
N VAL A 232 -8.63 -15.75 -0.38
CA VAL A 232 -9.48 -16.29 0.68
C VAL A 232 -10.92 -15.86 0.42
N ALA A 233 -11.86 -16.81 0.45
CA ALA A 233 -13.29 -16.50 0.38
C ALA A 233 -13.70 -15.54 1.51
N ALA A 234 -14.43 -14.47 1.18
CA ALA A 234 -14.84 -13.44 2.12
C ALA A 234 -15.60 -14.00 3.34
N GLU A 235 -16.35 -15.09 3.16
CA GLU A 235 -17.10 -15.79 4.21
C GLU A 235 -16.22 -16.41 5.29
N ARG A 236 -14.95 -16.69 4.99
CA ARG A 236 -13.99 -17.28 5.93
C ARG A 236 -13.21 -16.23 6.71
N LEU A 237 -13.25 -14.98 6.27
CA LEU A 237 -12.48 -13.90 6.87
C LEU A 237 -13.17 -13.35 8.12
N THR A 238 -12.36 -12.99 9.11
CA THR A 238 -12.75 -12.44 10.39
C THR A 238 -11.95 -11.19 10.70
N THR A 239 -12.27 -10.48 11.79
CA THR A 239 -11.49 -9.31 12.24
C THR A 239 -10.05 -9.64 12.66
N LYS A 240 -9.69 -10.93 12.77
CA LYS A 240 -8.32 -11.37 13.06
C LYS A 240 -7.42 -11.38 11.82
N ASP A 241 -8.01 -11.37 10.62
CA ASP A 241 -7.31 -11.47 9.35
C ASP A 241 -6.88 -10.08 8.84
N ALA A 242 -6.29 -9.27 9.71
CA ALA A 242 -5.78 -7.95 9.36
C ALA A 242 -4.42 -8.06 8.62
N GLY A 243 -4.11 -7.06 7.79
CA GLY A 243 -2.89 -7.03 6.99
C GLY A 243 -3.17 -7.17 5.49
N PHE A 244 -2.10 -7.34 4.70
CA PHE A 244 -2.21 -7.51 3.26
C PHE A 244 -2.73 -8.91 2.93
N LEU A 245 -3.79 -9.00 2.12
CA LEU A 245 -4.38 -10.28 1.71
C LEU A 245 -5.07 -10.18 0.35
N PHE A 246 -5.37 -11.35 -0.21
CA PHE A 246 -6.26 -11.53 -1.35
C PHE A 246 -7.61 -12.04 -0.83
N VAL A 247 -8.69 -11.34 -1.18
CA VAL A 247 -10.06 -11.74 -0.86
C VAL A 247 -10.83 -12.00 -2.15
N THR A 248 -11.63 -13.04 -2.17
CA THR A 248 -12.57 -13.32 -3.26
C THR A 248 -14.00 -13.41 -2.73
N GLY A 249 -14.97 -12.94 -3.50
CA GLY A 249 -16.39 -12.97 -3.12
C GLY A 249 -17.29 -12.31 -4.16
N THR A 250 -18.59 -12.60 -4.08
CA THR A 250 -19.62 -11.90 -4.83
C THR A 250 -20.01 -10.62 -4.10
N VAL A 251 -20.10 -9.49 -4.81
CA VAL A 251 -20.58 -8.24 -4.23
C VAL A 251 -22.09 -8.32 -4.03
N ARG A 252 -22.53 -8.34 -2.77
CA ARG A 252 -23.94 -8.45 -2.37
C ARG A 252 -24.65 -7.10 -2.38
N GLY A 253 -23.89 -6.04 -2.13
CA GLY A 253 -24.39 -4.68 -2.03
C GLY A 253 -23.26 -3.67 -2.04
N VAL A 254 -23.60 -2.41 -2.29
CA VAL A 254 -22.66 -1.31 -2.16
C VAL A 254 -23.26 -0.25 -1.24
N ARG A 255 -22.73 -0.16 -0.03
CA ARG A 255 -23.02 0.95 0.87
C ARG A 255 -22.08 2.10 0.56
N GLN A 256 -22.54 3.33 0.74
CA GLN A 256 -21.73 4.51 0.49
C GLN A 256 -21.81 5.48 1.67
N SER A 257 -20.73 6.22 1.90
CA SER A 257 -20.71 7.38 2.79
C SER A 257 -20.08 8.57 2.08
N SER A 258 -19.95 9.70 2.76
CA SER A 258 -19.16 10.85 2.26
C SER A 258 -17.67 10.53 2.08
N TYR A 259 -17.16 9.48 2.74
CA TYR A 259 -15.73 9.13 2.73
C TYR A 259 -15.38 8.02 1.73
N ALA A 260 -16.23 7.00 1.59
CA ALA A 260 -15.89 5.81 0.81
C ALA A 260 -17.13 5.06 0.29
N TYR A 261 -16.89 4.22 -0.72
CA TYR A 261 -17.75 3.12 -1.12
C TYR A 261 -17.32 1.84 -0.39
N TYR A 262 -18.31 1.06 0.04
CA TYR A 262 -18.15 -0.19 0.76
C TYR A 262 -18.84 -1.28 -0.04
N PHE A 263 -18.06 -2.13 -0.70
CA PHE A 263 -18.56 -3.28 -1.46
C PHE A 263 -18.69 -4.45 -0.50
N GLU A 264 -19.91 -4.84 -0.19
CA GLU A 264 -20.22 -5.85 0.81
C GLU A 264 -20.04 -7.24 0.19
N LEU A 265 -19.03 -7.98 0.66
CA LEU A 265 -18.73 -9.34 0.19
C LEU A 265 -19.35 -10.41 1.09
N ALA A 266 -19.35 -10.15 2.40
CA ALA A 266 -19.95 -10.99 3.43
C ALA A 266 -20.47 -10.11 4.59
N PRO A 267 -21.29 -10.64 5.53
CA PRO A 267 -21.93 -9.81 6.58
C PRO A 267 -20.98 -8.93 7.42
N ARG A 268 -19.71 -9.32 7.54
CA ARG A 268 -18.69 -8.57 8.29
C ARG A 268 -17.42 -8.32 7.47
N VAL A 269 -17.50 -8.39 6.14
CA VAL A 269 -16.35 -8.21 5.25
C VAL A 269 -16.74 -7.33 4.07
N SER A 270 -16.00 -6.24 3.87
CA SER A 270 -16.23 -5.31 2.77
C SER A 270 -14.92 -4.85 2.13
N LEU A 271 -14.95 -4.56 0.83
CA LEU A 271 -13.92 -3.73 0.21
C LEU A 271 -14.24 -2.27 0.50
N LEU A 272 -13.24 -1.49 0.87
CA LEU A 272 -13.33 -0.06 1.07
C LEU A 272 -12.55 0.64 -0.04
N VAL A 273 -13.27 1.39 -0.88
CA VAL A 273 -12.70 2.28 -1.91
C VAL A 273 -13.02 3.72 -1.52
N PRO A 274 -12.04 4.55 -1.14
CA PRO A 274 -12.29 5.94 -0.80
C PRO A 274 -12.87 6.73 -1.99
N ARG A 275 -13.62 7.80 -1.71
CA ARG A 275 -14.34 8.58 -2.74
C ARG A 275 -13.39 9.24 -3.74
N GLU A 276 -12.31 9.81 -3.25
CA GLU A 276 -11.32 10.51 -4.06
C GLU A 276 -10.65 9.54 -5.04
N GLU A 277 -10.22 8.38 -4.55
CA GLU A 277 -9.60 7.33 -5.34
C GLU A 277 -10.58 6.73 -6.35
N TRP A 278 -11.85 6.53 -5.98
CA TRP A 278 -12.89 6.14 -6.93
C TRP A 278 -12.99 7.14 -8.08
N ASN A 279 -13.13 8.42 -7.75
CA ASN A 279 -13.34 9.49 -8.74
C ASN A 279 -12.12 9.65 -9.66
N HIS A 280 -10.91 9.47 -9.14
CA HIS A 280 -9.69 9.66 -9.90
C HIS A 280 -9.32 8.43 -10.74
N TYR A 281 -9.43 7.22 -10.16
CA TYR A 281 -8.87 6.00 -10.77
C TYR A 281 -9.92 5.02 -11.29
N PHE A 282 -11.08 4.91 -10.64
CA PHE A 282 -12.09 3.91 -11.01
C PHE A 282 -13.12 4.43 -12.02
N ALA A 283 -13.47 5.71 -11.94
CA ALA A 283 -14.57 6.30 -12.71
C ALA A 283 -14.37 6.19 -14.24
N ASN A 284 -13.13 6.14 -14.71
CA ASN A 284 -12.81 5.99 -16.14
C ASN A 284 -13.05 4.56 -16.66
N GLN A 285 -13.02 3.56 -15.77
CA GLN A 285 -13.20 2.14 -16.14
C GLN A 285 -14.59 1.61 -15.75
N TYR A 286 -15.20 2.19 -14.73
CA TYR A 286 -16.46 1.72 -14.17
C TYR A 286 -17.44 2.87 -13.98
N ALA A 287 -18.56 2.81 -14.69
CA ALA A 287 -19.56 3.88 -14.70
C ALA A 287 -20.12 4.22 -13.32
N ARG A 288 -20.35 3.21 -12.46
CA ARG A 288 -20.85 3.40 -11.09
C ARG A 288 -20.46 2.24 -10.17
N PRO A 289 -20.30 2.48 -8.86
CA PRO A 289 -20.00 1.42 -7.88
C PRO A 289 -21.03 0.29 -7.88
N GLN A 290 -22.31 0.61 -8.08
CA GLN A 290 -23.39 -0.36 -8.06
C GLN A 290 -23.33 -1.35 -9.24
N ALA A 291 -22.55 -1.08 -10.28
CA ALA A 291 -22.34 -2.03 -11.38
C ALA A 291 -21.58 -3.29 -10.95
N PHE A 292 -21.01 -3.30 -9.75
CA PHE A 292 -20.36 -4.47 -9.17
C PHE A 292 -21.33 -5.44 -8.49
N VAL A 293 -22.55 -5.01 -8.13
CA VAL A 293 -23.51 -5.87 -7.42
C VAL A 293 -23.84 -7.10 -8.26
N GLY A 294 -23.78 -8.27 -7.64
CA GLY A 294 -23.96 -9.58 -8.27
C GLY A 294 -22.71 -10.12 -8.98
N ARG A 295 -21.63 -9.35 -9.08
CA ARG A 295 -20.39 -9.80 -9.73
C ARG A 295 -19.47 -10.48 -8.74
N GLN A 296 -18.86 -11.57 -9.18
CA GLN A 296 -17.75 -12.22 -8.49
C GLN A 296 -16.45 -11.45 -8.79
N LEU A 297 -15.62 -11.25 -7.77
CA LEU A 297 -14.33 -10.60 -7.92
C LEU A 297 -13.28 -11.19 -6.99
N THR A 298 -12.03 -10.92 -7.31
CA THR A 298 -10.88 -11.05 -6.41
C THR A 298 -10.24 -9.68 -6.24
N ALA A 299 -9.94 -9.30 -5.00
CA ALA A 299 -9.23 -8.07 -4.70
C ALA A 299 -8.04 -8.34 -3.79
N ARG A 300 -6.96 -7.59 -3.99
CA ARG A 300 -5.84 -7.52 -3.06
C ARG A 300 -5.86 -6.17 -2.34
N GLY A 301 -5.42 -6.14 -1.08
CA GLY A 301 -5.36 -4.90 -0.33
C GLY A 301 -5.10 -5.10 1.15
N TRP A 302 -5.13 -4.00 1.90
CA TRP A 302 -4.87 -4.01 3.34
C TRP A 302 -6.17 -4.10 4.12
N ALA A 303 -6.36 -5.24 4.78
CA ALA A 303 -7.46 -5.51 5.68
C ALA A 303 -7.22 -4.88 7.05
N SER A 304 -8.24 -4.19 7.56
CA SER A 304 -8.24 -3.61 8.90
C SER A 304 -9.58 -3.86 9.59
N ALA A 305 -9.53 -4.21 10.87
CA ALA A 305 -10.72 -4.41 11.68
C ALA A 305 -11.23 -3.08 12.22
N ARG A 306 -12.52 -2.79 12.00
CA ARG A 306 -13.20 -1.63 12.57
C ARG A 306 -14.68 -1.93 12.78
N ASP A 307 -15.21 -1.61 13.95
CA ASP A 307 -16.62 -1.82 14.31
C ASP A 307 -17.08 -3.27 14.05
N ASN A 308 -16.28 -4.24 14.50
CA ASN A 308 -16.52 -5.69 14.29
C ASN A 308 -16.66 -6.11 12.81
N THR A 309 -16.13 -5.30 11.89
CA THR A 309 -16.11 -5.54 10.44
C THR A 309 -14.67 -5.53 9.94
N LEU A 310 -14.32 -6.46 9.06
CA LEU A 310 -13.07 -6.43 8.31
C LEU A 310 -13.27 -5.58 7.05
N ARG A 311 -12.44 -4.56 6.87
CA ARG A 311 -12.47 -3.65 5.71
C ARG A 311 -11.15 -3.79 4.96
N VAL A 312 -11.21 -4.27 3.73
CA VAL A 312 -10.06 -4.40 2.83
C VAL A 312 -9.95 -3.14 1.99
N ARG A 313 -8.95 -2.29 2.26
CA ARG A 313 -8.74 -1.06 1.50
C ARG A 313 -8.21 -1.39 0.11
N VAL A 314 -8.90 -0.90 -0.91
CA VAL A 314 -8.53 -1.02 -2.33
C VAL A 314 -8.50 0.38 -2.92
N ALA A 315 -7.30 0.89 -3.24
CA ALA A 315 -7.09 2.29 -3.62
C ALA A 315 -7.03 2.52 -5.15
N HIS A 316 -6.97 1.46 -5.95
CA HIS A 316 -6.82 1.54 -7.40
C HIS A 316 -7.45 0.32 -8.09
N PRO A 317 -8.02 0.44 -9.31
CA PRO A 317 -8.65 -0.69 -10.01
C PRO A 317 -7.68 -1.85 -10.32
N ALA A 318 -6.38 -1.57 -10.49
CA ALA A 318 -5.34 -2.61 -10.67
C ALA A 318 -5.15 -3.55 -9.46
N MET A 319 -5.82 -3.26 -8.34
CA MET A 319 -5.88 -4.12 -7.16
C MET A 319 -7.09 -5.05 -7.15
N LEU A 320 -7.87 -5.08 -8.24
CA LEU A 320 -9.10 -5.85 -8.37
C LEU A 320 -9.17 -6.55 -9.72
N THR A 321 -9.70 -7.76 -9.72
CA THR A 321 -9.97 -8.55 -10.93
C THR A 321 -11.38 -9.07 -10.84
N LEU A 322 -12.19 -8.78 -11.85
CA LEU A 322 -13.52 -9.34 -11.98
C LEU A 322 -13.40 -10.77 -12.53
N SER A 323 -14.15 -11.70 -11.94
CA SER A 323 -14.30 -13.01 -12.53
C SER A 323 -15.31 -12.91 -13.67
N GLU A 324 -15.04 -13.64 -14.76
CA GLU A 324 -16.01 -13.83 -15.85
C GLU A 324 -17.23 -14.63 -15.36
#